data_AF-A0A4S8QWE2-F1
#
_entry.id   AF-A0A4S8QWE2-F1
#
_cell.length_a   1.000
_cell.length_b   1.000
_cell.length_c   1.000
_cell.angle_alpha   90.00
_cell.angle_beta   90.00
_cell.angle_gamma   90.00
#
_symmetry.space_group_name_H-M   'P 1'
#
loop_
_entity.id
_entity.type
_entity.pdbx_description
1 polymer ?
#
loop_
_entity_poly.entity_id
_entity_poly.type
_entity_poly.pdbx_seq_one_letter_code
_entity_poly.pdbx_strand_id
1 'polypeptide(L)'
;MAIDRPIPSFYCCYLLRSTVRHSALYVGSTPNPVRRLRQHNGLAKGGAVRTSRGNLRPWEMACIVTGFPTSIAALQFEWAWQNPHITLHIPPSARISHATQKKRSGHPKRPRHSLQSLLSNLHILLSVSSFSRWPLEVRFFAPDVHKAWVKWSKAATGSLRDTLPIITDFPPAESKVIDEDGESRDRPYGIEALKVAYEDTKSHLEKGERIFYPDMKESCDFCDQDLQHNSGLYTICPNIDCNTITHMTCLSQHFLQGEKDEQSSEQLIPVKGMCPGCQMEIRWNDVVKELSLRTRGQKFVEKLLKPKRAKKGKGPATSQAIVEDEDDEGEAEEEQELEDDFDADEFLIQDIDREENGFMDYLDPDDSDALSNISMESSKSLKRKKTIGPFIKPKLITVIEDSDLDEGEELA
;
A
#
# COMPACT_ATOMS: atom_id res chain seq x y z
N MET A 1 8.32 14.19 12.16
CA MET A 1 8.14 12.82 12.73
C MET A 1 6.97 12.14 12.01
N ALA A 2 6.92 10.81 11.88
CA ALA A 2 5.88 10.09 11.13
C ALA A 2 4.42 10.31 11.63
N ILE A 3 4.25 10.95 12.79
CA ILE A 3 2.95 11.30 13.38
C ILE A 3 2.32 12.53 12.70
N ASP A 4 3.08 13.32 11.93
CA ASP A 4 2.59 14.54 11.30
C ASP A 4 1.76 14.30 10.03
N ARG A 5 1.66 13.04 9.56
CA ARG A 5 0.93 12.66 8.34
C ARG A 5 -0.41 11.99 8.68
N PRO A 6 -1.45 12.20 7.87
CA PRO A 6 -2.71 11.47 8.02
C PRO A 6 -2.52 9.99 7.68
N ILE A 7 -3.49 9.16 8.06
CA ILE A 7 -3.53 7.75 7.65
C ILE A 7 -3.58 7.69 6.12
N PRO A 8 -2.71 6.91 5.44
CA PRO A 8 -2.66 6.86 3.98
C PRO A 8 -4.01 6.48 3.36
N SER A 9 -4.31 7.03 2.18
CA SER A 9 -5.49 6.61 1.41
C SER A 9 -5.39 5.12 1.09
N PHE A 10 -4.22 4.71 0.62
CA PHE A 10 -3.90 3.35 0.25
C PHE A 10 -2.42 3.07 0.53
N TYR A 11 -2.16 1.90 1.08
CA TYR A 11 -0.82 1.31 1.15
C TYR A 11 -0.99 -0.20 1.20
N CYS A 12 -0.10 -0.92 0.52
CA CYS A 12 -0.17 -2.38 0.47
C CYS A 12 1.19 -3.06 0.59
N CYS A 13 1.16 -4.30 1.05
CA CYS A 13 2.21 -5.28 0.85
C CYS A 13 1.72 -6.28 -0.20
N TYR A 14 2.56 -6.67 -1.16
CA TYR A 14 2.16 -7.47 -2.29
C TYR A 14 3.05 -8.70 -2.48
N LEU A 15 2.47 -9.75 -3.06
CA LEU A 15 3.18 -10.92 -3.57
C LEU A 15 3.19 -10.85 -5.11
N LEU A 16 4.38 -10.68 -5.68
CA LEU A 16 4.62 -10.85 -7.10
C LEU A 16 4.96 -12.30 -7.43
N ARG A 17 4.49 -12.71 -8.61
CA ARG A 17 4.85 -13.96 -9.26
C ARG A 17 5.25 -13.69 -10.70
N SER A 18 6.31 -14.36 -11.16
CA SER A 18 6.65 -14.36 -12.58
C SER A 18 5.67 -15.25 -13.35
N THR A 19 5.08 -14.73 -14.42
CA THR A 19 4.21 -15.49 -15.33
C THR A 19 4.99 -16.52 -16.17
N VAL A 20 6.29 -16.29 -16.39
CA VAL A 20 7.18 -17.21 -17.10
C VAL A 20 7.60 -18.38 -16.20
N ARG A 21 7.90 -18.07 -14.93
CA ARG A 21 8.34 -19.05 -13.94
C ARG A 21 7.61 -18.83 -12.62
N HIS A 22 6.53 -19.58 -12.39
CA HIS A 22 5.68 -19.43 -11.21
C HIS A 22 6.39 -19.68 -9.86
N SER A 23 7.57 -20.30 -9.86
CA SER A 23 8.41 -20.44 -8.66
C SER A 23 9.24 -19.20 -8.33
N ALA A 24 9.38 -18.25 -9.25
CA ALA A 24 10.02 -16.97 -8.99
C ALA A 24 9.00 -16.02 -8.35
N LEU A 25 9.25 -15.71 -7.08
CA LEU A 25 8.38 -14.92 -6.22
C LEU A 25 9.16 -13.75 -5.63
N TYR A 26 8.44 -12.66 -5.38
CA TYR A 26 8.95 -11.46 -4.74
C TYR A 26 7.87 -10.85 -3.84
N VAL A 27 8.26 -10.33 -2.69
CA VAL A 27 7.37 -9.62 -1.76
C VAL A 27 7.87 -8.20 -1.67
N GLY A 28 6.98 -7.23 -1.75
CA GLY A 28 7.32 -5.82 -1.59
C GLY A 28 6.17 -5.02 -1.00
N SER A 29 6.35 -3.71 -0.81
CA SER A 29 5.27 -2.79 -0.44
C SER A 29 5.20 -1.57 -1.36
N THR A 30 4.02 -0.97 -1.48
CA THR A 30 3.80 0.24 -2.29
C THR A 30 2.49 0.95 -1.95
N PRO A 31 2.46 2.30 -2.08
CA PRO A 31 1.20 3.06 -2.11
C PRO A 31 0.51 3.03 -3.48
N ASN A 32 1.17 2.65 -4.57
CA ASN A 32 0.59 2.63 -5.92
C ASN A 32 0.92 1.31 -6.65
N PRO A 33 0.02 0.31 -6.58
CA PRO A 33 0.23 -1.02 -7.16
C PRO A 33 0.43 -1.02 -8.67
N VAL A 34 -0.34 -0.21 -9.41
CA VAL A 34 -0.29 -0.12 -10.87
C VAL A 34 1.06 0.42 -11.32
N ARG A 35 1.50 1.55 -10.74
CA ARG A 35 2.82 2.12 -10.99
C ARG A 35 3.92 1.11 -10.66
N ARG A 36 3.87 0.50 -9.48
CA ARG A 36 4.89 -0.45 -9.03
C ARG A 36 5.00 -1.69 -9.93
N LEU A 37 3.88 -2.23 -10.41
CA LEU A 37 3.91 -3.35 -11.36
C LEU A 37 4.60 -2.97 -12.68
N ARG A 38 4.32 -1.77 -13.21
CA ARG A 38 4.99 -1.23 -14.41
C ARG A 38 6.50 -1.11 -14.20
N GLN A 39 6.94 -0.67 -13.01
CA GLN A 39 8.36 -0.60 -12.66
C GLN A 39 9.04 -1.98 -12.67
N HIS A 40 8.42 -2.99 -12.05
CA HIS A 40 8.95 -4.36 -12.06
C HIS A 40 9.03 -4.95 -13.47
N ASN A 41 8.06 -4.62 -14.33
CA ASN A 41 8.03 -5.05 -15.73
C ASN A 41 8.92 -4.21 -16.66
N GLY A 42 9.58 -3.17 -16.15
CA GLY A 42 10.50 -2.31 -16.93
C GLY A 42 9.78 -1.34 -17.87
N LEU A 43 8.48 -1.10 -17.64
CA LEU A 43 7.67 -0.11 -18.34
C LEU A 43 7.77 1.28 -17.69
N ALA A 44 8.35 1.36 -16.49
CA ALA A 44 8.64 2.58 -15.75
C ALA A 44 9.98 2.44 -15.00
N LYS A 45 10.60 3.57 -14.64
CA LYS A 45 11.85 3.62 -13.85
C LYS A 45 11.59 3.25 -12.38
N GLY A 46 12.59 2.70 -11.69
CA GLY A 46 12.50 2.38 -10.26
C GLY A 46 12.13 0.93 -9.92
N GLY A 47 12.35 -0.02 -10.84
CA GLY A 47 12.13 -1.44 -10.55
C GLY A 47 13.24 -2.05 -9.69
N ALA A 48 12.89 -2.96 -8.79
CA ALA A 48 13.85 -3.65 -7.92
C ALA A 48 14.83 -4.54 -8.71
N VAL A 49 16.09 -4.59 -8.27
CA VAL A 49 17.17 -5.38 -8.91
C VAL A 49 16.75 -6.84 -9.13
N ARG A 50 16.16 -7.49 -8.12
CA ARG A 50 15.72 -8.90 -8.18
C ARG A 50 14.67 -9.16 -9.28
N THR A 51 13.93 -8.14 -9.68
CA THR A 51 12.88 -8.21 -10.72
C THR A 51 13.32 -7.73 -12.09
N SER A 52 14.57 -7.26 -12.22
CA SER A 52 15.12 -6.70 -13.46
C SER A 52 15.37 -7.74 -14.57
N ARG A 53 15.48 -9.02 -14.19
CA ARG A 53 15.84 -10.11 -15.12
C ARG A 53 14.77 -10.29 -16.19
N GLY A 54 15.14 -10.02 -17.45
CA GLY A 54 14.22 -10.07 -18.59
C GLY A 54 13.55 -11.44 -18.80
N ASN A 55 14.21 -12.54 -18.44
CA ASN A 55 13.64 -13.89 -18.54
C ASN A 55 12.65 -14.27 -17.43
N LEU A 56 12.43 -13.40 -16.43
CA LEU A 56 11.42 -13.57 -15.39
C LEU A 56 10.24 -12.60 -15.58
N ARG A 57 10.38 -11.61 -16.47
CA ARG A 57 9.27 -10.74 -16.86
C ARG A 57 8.36 -11.44 -17.89
N PRO A 58 7.05 -11.15 -17.91
CA PRO A 58 6.36 -10.22 -17.03
C PRO A 58 6.01 -10.83 -15.66
N TRP A 59 5.96 -9.95 -14.66
CA TRP A 59 5.44 -10.20 -13.33
C TRP A 59 3.95 -9.85 -13.27
N GLU A 60 3.25 -10.55 -12.40
CA GLU A 60 1.87 -10.26 -12.00
C GLU A 60 1.79 -10.13 -10.47
N MET A 61 0.88 -9.29 -9.98
CA MET A 61 0.52 -9.27 -8.56
C MET A 61 -0.47 -10.40 -8.28
N ALA A 62 -0.03 -11.40 -7.52
CA ALA A 62 -0.84 -12.57 -7.21
C ALA A 62 -1.83 -12.31 -6.06
N CYS A 63 -1.37 -11.62 -5.01
CA CYS A 63 -2.21 -11.13 -3.93
C CYS A 63 -1.58 -9.90 -3.26
N ILE A 64 -2.42 -9.15 -2.56
CA ILE A 64 -2.01 -7.98 -1.78
C ILE A 64 -2.68 -7.97 -0.41
N VAL A 65 -2.02 -7.37 0.56
CA VAL A 65 -2.55 -6.98 1.86
C VAL A 65 -2.67 -5.47 1.85
N THR A 66 -3.84 -4.92 2.11
CA THR A 66 -4.12 -3.47 2.12
C THR A 66 -4.59 -3.02 3.49
N GLY A 67 -4.73 -1.71 3.70
CA GLY A 67 -5.30 -1.14 4.93
C GLY A 67 -4.28 -0.83 6.03
N PHE A 68 -3.00 -0.69 5.67
CA PHE A 68 -1.98 -0.32 6.65
C PHE A 68 -2.20 1.12 7.16
N PRO A 69 -2.14 1.35 8.48
CA PRO A 69 -2.39 2.67 9.06
C PRO A 69 -1.28 3.68 8.78
N THR A 70 -0.07 3.21 8.46
CA THR A 70 1.10 4.02 8.10
C THR A 70 1.98 3.28 7.10
N SER A 71 2.87 3.99 6.41
CA SER A 71 3.92 3.36 5.58
C SER A 71 4.86 2.50 6.42
N ILE A 72 5.22 2.95 7.63
CA ILE A 72 6.06 2.19 8.57
C ILE A 72 5.40 0.86 8.94
N ALA A 73 4.10 0.85 9.21
CA ALA A 73 3.35 -0.37 9.49
C ALA A 73 3.41 -1.36 8.33
N ALA A 74 3.28 -0.86 7.09
CA ALA A 74 3.45 -1.68 5.90
C ALA A 74 4.88 -2.24 5.78
N LEU A 75 5.91 -1.41 6.01
CA LEU A 75 7.32 -1.85 5.96
C LEU A 75 7.65 -2.91 7.02
N GLN A 76 7.12 -2.75 8.24
CA GLN A 76 7.25 -3.76 9.30
C GLN A 76 6.63 -5.10 8.89
N PHE A 77 5.43 -5.05 8.30
CA PHE A 77 4.74 -6.24 7.80
C PHE A 77 5.48 -6.88 6.63
N GLU A 78 5.92 -6.08 5.65
CA GLU A 78 6.72 -6.51 4.51
C GLU A 78 7.97 -7.25 4.98
N TRP A 79 8.75 -6.63 5.87
CA TRP A 79 9.97 -7.22 6.40
C TRP A 79 9.68 -8.53 7.13
N ALA A 80 8.63 -8.58 7.95
CA ALA A 80 8.23 -9.80 8.65
C ALA A 80 7.84 -10.92 7.67
N TRP A 81 7.15 -10.57 6.59
CA TRP A 81 6.74 -11.52 5.54
C TRP A 81 7.92 -12.00 4.70
N GLN A 82 8.89 -11.12 4.46
CA GLN A 82 10.14 -11.45 3.80
C GLN A 82 11.04 -12.34 4.67
N ASN A 83 11.03 -12.13 5.99
CA ASN A 83 11.97 -12.72 6.95
C ASN A 83 11.26 -13.52 8.07
N PRO A 84 10.41 -14.51 7.74
CA PRO A 84 9.62 -15.24 8.74
C PRO A 84 10.46 -16.08 9.71
N HIS A 85 11.70 -16.39 9.32
CA HIS A 85 12.64 -17.19 10.09
C HIS A 85 13.30 -16.44 11.25
N ILE A 86 13.28 -15.10 11.24
CA ILE A 86 13.89 -14.25 12.27
C ILE A 86 12.93 -13.23 12.88
N THR A 87 11.81 -12.94 12.22
CA THR A 87 10.86 -11.95 12.73
C THR A 87 10.38 -12.28 14.14
N LEU A 88 10.38 -11.28 15.01
CA LEU A 88 9.93 -11.37 16.39
C LEU A 88 8.40 -11.36 16.51
N HIS A 89 7.69 -10.92 15.46
CA HIS A 89 6.23 -10.93 15.42
C HIS A 89 5.66 -12.35 15.40
N ILE A 90 6.41 -13.32 14.86
CA ILE A 90 6.00 -14.72 14.87
C ILE A 90 6.58 -15.38 16.13
N PRO A 91 5.73 -15.84 17.07
CA PRO A 91 6.23 -16.52 18.26
C PRO A 91 6.92 -17.83 17.87
N PRO A 92 7.95 -18.29 18.62
CA PRO A 92 8.69 -19.51 18.28
C PRO A 92 7.81 -20.75 18.10
N SER A 93 6.71 -20.86 18.86
CA SER A 93 5.76 -21.98 18.77
C SER A 93 4.95 -22.01 17.47
N ALA A 94 4.73 -20.85 16.83
CA ALA A 94 4.00 -20.73 15.57
C ALA A 94 4.93 -20.64 14.35
N ARG A 95 6.25 -20.56 14.56
CA ARG A 95 7.22 -20.41 13.47
C ARG A 95 7.33 -21.71 12.69
N ILE A 96 7.00 -21.64 11.40
CA ILE A 96 7.10 -22.76 10.45
C ILE A 96 8.34 -22.68 9.57
N SER A 97 8.95 -21.49 9.46
CA SER A 97 10.12 -21.26 8.62
C SER A 97 11.36 -21.16 9.49
N HIS A 98 12.29 -22.09 9.33
CA HIS A 98 13.55 -22.09 10.07
C HIS A 98 14.73 -21.95 9.10
N ALA A 99 15.73 -21.17 9.50
CA ALA A 99 16.99 -21.11 8.78
C ALA A 99 17.77 -22.41 9.01
N THR A 100 18.08 -23.11 7.94
CA THR A 100 18.92 -24.32 7.95
C THR A 100 20.39 -24.01 7.69
N GLN A 101 20.68 -22.81 7.19
CA GLN A 101 22.01 -22.37 6.80
C GLN A 101 22.35 -21.05 7.50
N LYS A 102 23.65 -20.77 7.62
CA LYS A 102 24.19 -19.51 8.12
C LYS A 102 25.02 -18.82 7.05
N LYS A 103 25.01 -17.49 7.06
CA LYS A 103 25.93 -16.65 6.28
C LYS A 103 27.34 -16.76 6.83
N ARG A 104 28.31 -16.25 6.09
CA ARG A 104 29.71 -16.13 6.56
C ARG A 104 29.82 -15.27 7.81
N SER A 105 28.98 -14.24 7.93
CA SER A 105 28.83 -13.41 9.13
C SER A 105 28.24 -14.14 10.35
N GLY A 106 27.85 -15.41 10.21
CA GLY A 106 27.25 -16.20 11.29
C GLY A 106 25.73 -16.00 11.44
N HIS A 107 25.17 -14.97 10.81
CA HIS A 107 23.73 -14.72 10.78
C HIS A 107 22.96 -15.83 10.03
N PRO A 108 21.70 -16.11 10.41
CA PRO A 108 20.85 -17.05 9.69
C PRO A 108 20.70 -16.64 8.22
N LYS A 109 20.94 -17.57 7.29
CA LYS A 109 20.68 -17.34 5.87
C LYS A 109 19.18 -17.47 5.60
N ARG A 110 18.64 -16.53 4.83
CA ARG A 110 17.22 -16.50 4.45
C ARG A 110 16.83 -17.78 3.70
N PRO A 111 15.81 -18.53 4.16
CA PRO A 111 15.29 -19.68 3.43
C PRO A 111 14.75 -19.27 2.05
N ARG A 112 14.83 -20.19 1.08
CA ARG A 112 14.20 -19.97 -0.23
C ARG A 112 12.69 -19.99 -0.09
N HIS A 113 12.06 -18.94 -0.58
CA HIS A 113 10.61 -18.81 -0.58
C HIS A 113 9.96 -19.67 -1.67
N SER A 114 8.97 -20.44 -1.27
CA SER A 114 7.98 -21.08 -2.14
C SER A 114 6.63 -20.37 -1.99
N LEU A 115 5.72 -20.61 -2.92
CA LEU A 115 4.36 -20.06 -2.82
C LEU A 115 3.69 -20.53 -1.53
N GLN A 116 3.82 -21.82 -1.22
CA GLN A 116 3.25 -22.39 -0.01
C GLN A 116 3.84 -21.74 1.25
N SER A 117 5.18 -21.55 1.32
CA SER A 117 5.79 -20.92 2.49
C SER A 117 5.39 -19.46 2.64
N LEU A 118 5.25 -18.69 1.55
CA LEU A 118 4.82 -17.29 1.64
C LEU A 118 3.37 -17.18 2.10
N LEU A 119 2.47 -18.01 1.58
CA LEU A 119 1.05 -18.00 1.98
C LEU A 119 0.85 -18.50 3.41
N SER A 120 1.60 -19.51 3.84
CA SER A 120 1.49 -20.02 5.21
C SER A 120 2.01 -19.02 6.25
N ASN A 121 3.13 -18.34 5.97
CA ASN A 121 3.62 -17.27 6.83
C ASN A 121 2.71 -16.04 6.79
N LEU A 122 2.12 -15.70 5.63
CA LEU A 122 1.11 -14.64 5.55
C LEU A 122 -0.06 -14.91 6.49
N HIS A 123 -0.57 -16.15 6.52
CA HIS A 123 -1.64 -16.55 7.42
C HIS A 123 -1.26 -16.37 8.89
N ILE A 124 -0.04 -16.77 9.27
CA ILE A 124 0.47 -16.56 10.63
C ILE A 124 0.55 -15.08 10.95
N LEU A 125 1.14 -14.27 10.07
CA LEU A 125 1.28 -12.82 10.28
C LEU A 125 -0.06 -12.10 10.44
N LEU A 126 -1.12 -12.58 9.78
CA LEU A 126 -2.46 -12.02 9.95
C LEU A 126 -3.13 -12.43 11.27
N SER A 127 -2.63 -13.48 11.94
CA SER A 127 -3.14 -13.98 13.22
C SER A 127 -2.34 -13.53 14.45
N VAL A 128 -1.09 -13.06 14.28
CA VAL A 128 -0.25 -12.66 15.44
C VAL A 128 -0.74 -11.37 16.07
N SER A 129 -0.54 -11.25 17.39
CA SER A 129 -1.01 -10.11 18.20
C SER A 129 -0.59 -8.76 17.62
N SER A 130 0.64 -8.65 17.09
CA SER A 130 1.16 -7.40 16.53
C SER A 130 0.34 -6.81 15.38
N PHE A 131 -0.30 -7.65 14.56
CA PHE A 131 -1.00 -7.22 13.34
C PHE A 131 -2.49 -7.57 13.34
N SER A 132 -2.93 -8.46 14.23
CA SER A 132 -4.30 -8.98 14.30
C SER A 132 -5.39 -7.91 14.41
N ARG A 133 -5.08 -6.72 14.96
CA ARG A 133 -6.06 -5.64 15.15
C ARG A 133 -5.95 -4.51 14.13
N TRP A 134 -4.97 -4.56 13.24
CA TRP A 134 -4.90 -3.60 12.14
C TRP A 134 -6.08 -3.78 11.19
N PRO A 135 -6.54 -2.72 10.50
CA PRO A 135 -7.68 -2.78 9.59
C PRO A 135 -7.26 -3.35 8.22
N LEU A 136 -6.58 -4.49 8.25
CA LEU A 136 -6.06 -5.14 7.06
C LEU A 136 -7.17 -5.81 6.27
N GLU A 137 -6.94 -5.92 4.96
CA GLU A 137 -7.73 -6.72 4.03
C GLU A 137 -6.76 -7.49 3.13
N VAL A 138 -7.13 -8.71 2.70
CA VAL A 138 -6.34 -9.50 1.75
C VAL A 138 -7.11 -9.65 0.47
N ARG A 139 -6.50 -9.31 -0.67
CA ARG A 139 -7.10 -9.44 -1.99
C ARG A 139 -6.29 -10.40 -2.86
N PHE A 140 -6.95 -11.37 -3.48
CA PHE A 140 -6.35 -12.32 -4.41
C PHE A 140 -6.77 -12.03 -5.84
N PHE A 141 -5.80 -11.96 -6.73
CA PHE A 141 -5.99 -11.72 -8.17
C PHE A 141 -5.75 -12.98 -9.01
N ALA A 142 -5.03 -13.97 -8.46
CA ALA A 142 -4.74 -15.24 -9.12
C ALA A 142 -5.57 -16.40 -8.49
N PRO A 143 -6.45 -17.08 -9.25
CA PRO A 143 -7.31 -18.15 -8.73
C PRO A 143 -6.55 -19.34 -8.12
N ASP A 144 -5.42 -19.71 -8.69
CA ASP A 144 -4.60 -20.82 -8.22
C ASP A 144 -3.88 -20.49 -6.90
N VAL A 145 -3.47 -19.24 -6.73
CA VAL A 145 -2.90 -18.71 -5.48
C VAL A 145 -3.95 -18.67 -4.37
N HIS A 146 -5.17 -18.21 -4.68
CA HIS A 146 -6.29 -18.25 -3.74
C HIS A 146 -6.64 -19.69 -3.33
N LYS A 147 -6.65 -20.64 -4.29
CA LYS A 147 -6.87 -22.06 -3.97
C LYS A 147 -5.79 -22.61 -3.01
N ALA A 148 -4.53 -22.25 -3.24
CA ALA A 148 -3.43 -22.63 -2.34
C ALA A 148 -3.59 -22.01 -0.94
N TRP A 149 -4.01 -20.76 -0.86
CA TRP A 149 -4.35 -20.08 0.40
C TRP A 149 -5.46 -20.79 1.16
N VAL A 150 -6.60 -21.07 0.51
CA VAL A 150 -7.74 -21.77 1.12
C VAL A 150 -7.35 -23.15 1.62
N LYS A 151 -6.53 -23.88 0.84
CA LYS A 151 -6.02 -25.20 1.24
C LYS A 151 -5.22 -25.11 2.55
N TRP A 152 -4.35 -24.11 2.67
CA TRP A 152 -3.56 -23.90 3.89
C TRP A 152 -4.43 -23.44 5.06
N SER A 153 -5.31 -22.45 4.85
CA SER A 153 -6.16 -21.89 5.89
C SER A 153 -7.05 -22.96 6.54
N LYS A 154 -7.56 -23.92 5.77
CA LYS A 154 -8.31 -25.08 6.29
C LYS A 154 -7.49 -26.05 7.13
N ALA A 155 -6.17 -26.11 6.90
CA ALA A 155 -5.26 -27.03 7.58
C ALA A 155 -4.49 -26.36 8.73
N ALA A 156 -4.54 -25.05 8.84
CA ALA A 156 -3.78 -24.29 9.82
C ALA A 156 -4.37 -24.43 11.23
N THR A 157 -3.48 -24.57 12.22
CA THR A 157 -3.85 -24.59 13.65
C THR A 157 -4.06 -23.16 14.14
N GLY A 158 -5.20 -22.57 13.81
CA GLY A 158 -5.59 -21.21 14.21
C GLY A 158 -6.52 -20.57 13.18
N SER A 159 -7.62 -20.00 13.64
CA SER A 159 -8.54 -19.26 12.75
C SER A 159 -8.08 -17.81 12.61
N LEU A 160 -8.25 -17.27 11.41
CA LEU A 160 -8.22 -15.82 11.22
C LEU A 160 -9.45 -15.22 11.91
N ARG A 161 -9.33 -13.94 12.31
CA ARG A 161 -10.48 -13.19 12.83
C ARG A 161 -11.56 -13.08 11.75
N ASP A 162 -12.82 -13.17 12.14
CA ASP A 162 -13.96 -13.04 11.21
C ASP A 162 -14.05 -11.64 10.59
N THR A 163 -13.42 -10.65 11.22
CA THR A 163 -13.38 -9.26 10.76
C THR A 163 -12.32 -8.97 9.69
N LEU A 164 -11.48 -9.95 9.32
CA LEU A 164 -10.46 -9.79 8.27
C LEU A 164 -11.06 -10.12 6.89
N PRO A 165 -11.27 -9.15 6.00
CA PRO A 165 -11.84 -9.42 4.69
C PRO A 165 -10.83 -10.16 3.81
N ILE A 166 -11.25 -11.33 3.30
CA ILE A 166 -10.54 -12.07 2.25
C ILE A 166 -11.35 -11.94 0.97
N ILE A 167 -10.84 -11.16 0.02
CA ILE A 167 -11.54 -10.76 -1.20
C ILE A 167 -10.88 -11.42 -2.41
N THR A 168 -11.68 -11.86 -3.36
CA THR A 168 -11.21 -12.36 -4.65
C THR A 168 -11.63 -11.41 -5.76
N ASP A 169 -10.68 -10.99 -6.58
CA ASP A 169 -10.91 -10.11 -7.73
C ASP A 169 -10.23 -10.72 -8.95
N PHE A 170 -10.90 -11.72 -9.52
CA PHE A 170 -10.40 -12.46 -10.68
C PHE A 170 -10.86 -11.78 -11.97
N PRO A 171 -10.09 -11.93 -13.08
CA PRO A 171 -10.50 -11.40 -14.37
C PRO A 171 -11.92 -11.89 -14.72
N PRO A 172 -12.85 -10.98 -15.07
CA PRO A 172 -14.20 -11.36 -15.45
C PRO A 172 -14.19 -12.23 -16.71
N ALA A 173 -15.10 -13.19 -16.79
CA ALA A 173 -15.25 -14.05 -17.97
C ALA A 173 -15.80 -13.29 -19.19
N GLU A 174 -16.52 -12.19 -18.96
CA GLU A 174 -17.11 -11.30 -19.96
C GLU A 174 -16.76 -9.85 -19.58
N SER A 175 -15.85 -9.22 -20.32
CA SER A 175 -15.20 -7.98 -19.89
C SER A 175 -15.93 -6.71 -20.31
N LYS A 176 -16.89 -6.78 -21.24
CA LYS A 176 -17.47 -5.58 -21.88
C LYS A 176 -18.67 -5.04 -21.11
N VAL A 177 -18.55 -3.82 -20.61
CA VAL A 177 -19.67 -2.99 -20.13
C VAL A 177 -19.97 -1.97 -21.22
N ILE A 178 -21.25 -1.75 -21.50
CA ILE A 178 -21.69 -0.69 -22.40
C ILE A 178 -21.89 0.54 -21.52
N ASP A 179 -21.07 1.57 -21.72
CA ASP A 179 -21.19 2.84 -20.99
C ASP A 179 -22.50 3.56 -21.37
N GLU A 180 -22.93 4.55 -20.58
CA GLU A 180 -24.14 5.35 -20.86
C GLU A 180 -24.09 6.05 -22.24
N ASP A 181 -22.89 6.23 -22.79
CA ASP A 181 -22.62 6.79 -24.12
C ASP A 181 -22.61 5.73 -25.26
N GLY A 182 -22.87 4.46 -24.95
CA GLY A 182 -22.91 3.37 -25.93
C GLY A 182 -21.54 2.79 -26.34
N GLU A 183 -20.45 3.22 -25.71
CA GLU A 183 -19.11 2.67 -25.94
C GLU A 183 -18.88 1.41 -25.09
N SER A 184 -18.28 0.36 -25.68
CA SER A 184 -17.89 -0.84 -24.91
C SER A 184 -16.55 -0.60 -24.24
N ARG A 185 -16.52 -0.50 -22.91
CA ARG A 185 -15.28 -0.47 -22.13
C ARG A 185 -15.10 -1.74 -21.31
N ASP A 186 -13.84 -2.13 -21.13
CA ASP A 186 -13.51 -3.21 -20.22
C ASP A 186 -13.68 -2.73 -18.78
N ARG A 187 -14.40 -3.51 -17.96
CA ARG A 187 -14.50 -3.20 -16.53
C ARG A 187 -13.11 -3.28 -15.91
N PRO A 188 -12.63 -2.24 -15.19
CA PRO A 188 -11.36 -2.33 -14.49
C PRO A 188 -11.45 -3.49 -13.49
N TYR A 189 -10.42 -4.33 -13.48
CA TYR A 189 -10.32 -5.50 -12.60
C TYR A 189 -8.94 -5.57 -11.95
N GLY A 190 -8.83 -6.35 -10.88
CA GLY A 190 -7.56 -6.57 -10.21
C GLY A 190 -6.97 -5.29 -9.61
N ILE A 191 -5.70 -5.01 -9.92
CA ILE A 191 -5.01 -3.85 -9.33
C ILE A 191 -5.48 -2.51 -9.88
N GLU A 192 -6.11 -2.49 -11.06
CA GLU A 192 -6.64 -1.27 -11.70
C GLU A 192 -7.98 -0.85 -11.10
N ALA A 193 -8.73 -1.79 -10.52
CA ALA A 193 -9.97 -1.52 -9.82
C ALA A 193 -9.77 -1.00 -8.38
N LEU A 194 -8.54 -0.94 -7.90
CA LEU A 194 -8.24 -0.52 -6.54
C LEU A 194 -8.45 0.98 -6.38
N LYS A 195 -9.22 1.35 -5.36
CA LYS A 195 -9.39 2.75 -4.94
C LYS A 195 -8.16 3.19 -4.16
N VAL A 196 -7.22 3.84 -4.85
CA VAL A 196 -5.96 4.32 -4.26
C VAL A 196 -6.11 5.69 -3.61
N ALA A 197 -7.13 6.47 -3.98
CA ALA A 197 -7.39 7.83 -3.49
C ALA A 197 -8.38 7.88 -2.30
N TYR A 198 -8.48 9.05 -1.64
CA TYR A 198 -9.38 9.29 -0.50
C TYR A 198 -10.88 9.46 -0.87
N GLU A 199 -11.28 9.02 -2.07
CA GLU A 199 -12.63 9.25 -2.60
C GLU A 199 -13.73 8.72 -1.68
N ASP A 200 -13.51 7.54 -1.08
CA ASP A 200 -14.47 6.90 -0.17
C ASP A 200 -14.65 7.66 1.16
N THR A 201 -13.69 8.52 1.54
CA THR A 201 -13.74 9.31 2.77
C THR A 201 -14.33 10.71 2.55
N LYS A 202 -14.58 11.09 1.29
CA LYS A 202 -15.02 12.45 0.93
C LYS A 202 -16.33 12.85 1.61
N SER A 203 -17.35 11.99 1.59
CA SER A 203 -18.65 12.29 2.20
C SER A 203 -18.55 12.48 3.71
N HIS A 204 -17.68 11.72 4.38
CA HIS A 204 -17.42 11.84 5.81
C HIS A 204 -16.70 13.15 6.15
N LEU A 205 -15.73 13.56 5.32
CA LEU A 205 -15.05 14.85 5.46
C LEU A 205 -15.97 16.05 5.20
N GLU A 206 -16.81 16.00 4.15
CA GLU A 206 -17.80 17.04 3.87
C GLU A 206 -18.76 17.23 5.05
N LYS A 207 -19.15 16.13 5.68
CA LYS A 207 -19.95 16.16 6.90
C LYS A 207 -19.17 16.77 8.07
N GLY A 208 -17.90 16.44 8.22
CA GLY A 208 -17.01 17.07 9.19
C GLY A 208 -17.01 18.59 9.04
N GLU A 209 -16.75 19.10 7.83
CA GLU A 209 -16.77 20.56 7.55
C GLU A 209 -18.10 21.22 7.91
N ARG A 210 -19.24 20.58 7.62
CA ARG A 210 -20.57 21.11 7.98
C ARG A 210 -20.78 21.19 9.48
N ILE A 211 -20.26 20.22 10.24
CA ILE A 211 -20.38 20.16 11.69
C ILE A 211 -19.51 21.23 12.39
N PHE A 212 -18.40 21.67 11.78
CA PHE A 212 -17.50 22.70 12.33
C PHE A 212 -17.84 24.14 11.92
N TYR A 213 -18.90 24.37 11.14
CA TYR A 213 -19.50 25.70 10.97
C TYR A 213 -20.33 26.08 12.22
N PRO A 214 -20.68 27.36 12.47
CA PRO A 214 -20.75 28.00 13.81
C PRO A 214 -21.74 27.44 14.85
N ASP A 215 -22.47 26.37 14.52
CA ASP A 215 -23.39 25.63 15.41
C ASP A 215 -22.78 24.28 15.85
N MET A 216 -21.45 24.22 16.04
CA MET A 216 -20.79 23.00 16.52
C MET A 216 -21.38 22.59 17.87
N LYS A 217 -21.73 21.31 18.00
CA LYS A 217 -22.06 20.74 19.31
C LYS A 217 -20.81 20.77 20.20
N GLU A 218 -20.88 21.53 21.29
CA GLU A 218 -19.75 21.73 22.19
C GLU A 218 -19.53 20.56 23.16
N SER A 219 -20.40 19.55 23.18
CA SER A 219 -20.34 18.41 24.10
C SER A 219 -20.28 17.05 23.42
N CYS A 220 -19.57 16.11 24.05
CA CYS A 220 -19.46 14.72 23.62
C CYS A 220 -20.78 13.98 23.82
N ASP A 221 -21.29 13.31 22.77
CA ASP A 221 -22.52 12.50 22.80
C ASP A 221 -22.45 11.25 23.70
N PHE A 222 -21.32 10.99 24.34
CA PHE A 222 -21.13 9.83 25.21
C PHE A 222 -20.96 10.20 26.69
N CYS A 223 -20.16 11.21 27.00
CA CYS A 223 -19.87 11.61 28.39
C CYS A 223 -20.45 12.97 28.77
N ASP A 224 -21.11 13.67 27.84
CA ASP A 224 -21.68 15.02 28.00
C ASP A 224 -20.68 16.10 28.42
N GLN A 225 -19.37 15.82 28.36
CA GLN A 225 -18.31 16.79 28.66
C GLN A 225 -17.90 17.57 27.41
N ASP A 226 -17.34 18.76 27.64
CA ASP A 226 -16.93 19.67 26.57
C ASP A 226 -15.91 19.06 25.60
N LEU A 227 -16.13 19.29 24.32
CA LEU A 227 -15.19 19.06 23.24
C LEU A 227 -14.33 20.31 23.12
N GLN A 228 -13.03 20.20 23.44
CA GLN A 228 -12.13 21.33 23.27
C GLN A 228 -12.07 21.74 21.79
N HIS A 229 -12.62 22.92 21.48
CA HIS A 229 -12.56 23.53 20.16
C HIS A 229 -11.09 23.66 19.72
N ASN A 230 -10.79 23.18 18.51
CA ASN A 230 -9.47 23.30 17.85
C ASN A 230 -8.26 22.59 18.51
N SER A 231 -8.42 21.93 19.66
CA SER A 231 -7.33 21.17 20.32
C SER A 231 -7.66 19.73 20.69
N GLY A 232 -8.95 19.34 20.69
CA GLY A 232 -9.38 18.00 21.08
C GLY A 232 -9.39 16.97 19.94
N LEU A 233 -9.01 15.72 20.24
CA LEU A 233 -9.24 14.57 19.36
C LEU A 233 -10.68 14.07 19.52
N TYR A 234 -11.58 14.57 18.68
CA TYR A 234 -12.98 14.13 18.63
C TYR A 234 -13.28 13.41 17.31
N THR A 235 -14.14 12.41 17.40
CA THR A 235 -14.53 11.52 16.32
C THR A 235 -15.94 11.81 15.85
N ILE A 236 -16.19 11.66 14.55
CA ILE A 236 -17.49 11.90 13.93
C ILE A 236 -17.99 10.58 13.37
N CYS A 237 -19.26 10.26 13.60
CA CYS A 237 -19.86 9.06 13.04
C CYS A 237 -19.76 9.07 11.48
N PRO A 238 -19.33 7.99 10.83
CA PRO A 238 -19.26 7.91 9.36
C PRO A 238 -20.64 7.86 8.69
N ASN A 239 -21.69 7.46 9.40
CA ASN A 239 -23.04 7.36 8.83
C ASN A 239 -23.59 8.75 8.46
N ILE A 240 -24.08 8.92 7.23
CA ILE A 240 -24.42 10.23 6.66
C ILE A 240 -25.55 10.94 7.43
N ASP A 241 -26.50 10.18 7.97
CA ASP A 241 -27.68 10.71 8.67
C ASP A 241 -27.47 10.89 10.19
N CYS A 242 -26.25 10.68 10.69
CA CYS A 242 -25.98 10.64 12.13
C CYS A 242 -24.97 11.70 12.59
N ASN A 243 -25.38 12.78 13.26
CA ASN A 243 -24.45 13.84 13.68
C ASN A 243 -23.73 13.57 15.01
N THR A 244 -23.53 12.30 15.39
CA THR A 244 -22.87 11.96 16.65
C THR A 244 -21.38 12.31 16.63
N ILE A 245 -20.94 13.04 17.65
CA ILE A 245 -19.57 13.47 17.92
C ILE A 245 -19.17 13.00 19.31
N THR A 246 -18.00 12.39 19.43
CA THR A 246 -17.51 11.86 20.71
C THR A 246 -16.03 12.16 20.90
N HIS A 247 -15.50 12.16 22.13
CA HIS A 247 -14.05 12.04 22.30
C HIS A 247 -13.57 10.71 21.70
N MET A 248 -12.36 10.71 21.12
CA MET A 248 -11.74 9.48 20.60
C MET A 248 -11.63 8.39 21.66
N THR A 249 -11.31 8.78 22.90
CA THR A 249 -11.20 7.86 24.05
C THR A 249 -12.55 7.27 24.46
N CYS A 250 -13.60 8.09 24.51
CA CYS A 250 -14.97 7.64 24.80
C CYS A 250 -15.45 6.61 23.79
N LEU A 251 -15.29 6.89 22.49
CA LEU A 251 -15.69 5.96 21.44
C LEU A 251 -14.88 4.66 21.48
N SER A 252 -13.57 4.77 21.73
CA SER A 252 -12.69 3.61 21.86
C SER A 252 -13.13 2.70 22.99
N GLN A 253 -13.35 3.25 24.18
CA GLN A 253 -13.82 2.51 25.34
C GLN A 253 -15.19 1.87 25.09
N HIS A 254 -16.12 2.61 24.47
CA HIS A 254 -17.43 2.08 24.11
C HIS A 254 -17.33 0.86 23.19
N PHE A 255 -16.47 0.90 22.16
CA PHE A 255 -16.28 -0.24 21.26
C PHE A 255 -15.64 -1.43 21.98
N LEU A 256 -14.60 -1.19 22.77
CA LEU A 256 -13.89 -2.25 23.49
C LEU A 256 -14.79 -2.94 24.54
N GLN A 257 -15.67 -2.19 25.21
CA GLN A 257 -16.68 -2.76 26.12
C GLN A 257 -17.68 -3.66 25.40
N GLY A 258 -18.00 -3.34 24.14
CA GLY A 258 -18.90 -4.12 23.29
C GLY A 258 -18.30 -5.45 22.83
N GLU A 259 -16.98 -5.60 22.81
CA GLU A 259 -16.28 -6.79 22.28
C GLU A 259 -16.35 -8.04 23.19
N LYS A 260 -16.97 -7.98 24.38
CA LYS A 260 -17.32 -9.08 25.32
C LYS A 260 -16.64 -10.46 25.12
N ASP A 261 -15.32 -10.50 25.18
CA ASP A 261 -14.53 -11.72 25.35
C ASP A 261 -13.67 -11.59 26.60
N GLU A 262 -13.46 -12.67 27.36
CA GLU A 262 -12.61 -12.66 28.58
C GLU A 262 -11.15 -12.22 28.30
N GLN A 263 -10.74 -12.14 27.03
CA GLN A 263 -9.44 -11.66 26.55
C GLN A 263 -9.47 -10.19 26.07
N SER A 264 -10.62 -9.51 26.17
CA SER A 264 -10.79 -8.12 25.71
C SER A 264 -10.26 -7.09 26.72
N SER A 265 -9.99 -7.47 27.98
CA SER A 265 -9.58 -6.55 29.05
C SER A 265 -8.21 -5.88 28.81
N GLU A 266 -7.39 -6.42 27.91
CA GLU A 266 -6.05 -5.89 27.58
C GLU A 266 -5.98 -5.22 26.20
N GLN A 267 -7.09 -5.15 25.46
CA GLN A 267 -7.10 -4.62 24.10
C GLN A 267 -7.12 -3.09 24.10
N LEU A 268 -6.23 -2.47 23.32
CA LEU A 268 -6.10 -1.01 23.24
C LEU A 268 -6.72 -0.39 21.98
N ILE A 269 -6.78 -1.14 20.88
CA ILE A 269 -7.17 -0.62 19.56
C ILE A 269 -8.51 -1.24 19.18
N PRO A 270 -9.62 -0.50 19.13
CA PRO A 270 -10.89 -1.03 18.65
C PRO A 270 -10.84 -1.47 17.19
N VAL A 271 -11.66 -2.44 16.80
CA VAL A 271 -11.80 -2.83 15.39
C VAL A 271 -13.07 -2.25 14.79
N LYS A 272 -14.21 -2.47 15.44
CA LYS A 272 -15.54 -1.98 15.06
C LYS A 272 -16.45 -1.92 16.28
N GLY A 273 -17.55 -1.19 16.17
CA GLY A 273 -18.56 -1.14 17.23
C GLY A 273 -19.79 -0.36 16.80
N MET A 274 -20.79 -0.33 17.67
CA MET A 274 -22.05 0.38 17.42
C MET A 274 -21.87 1.86 17.75
N CYS A 275 -22.34 2.75 16.89
CA CYS A 275 -22.38 4.18 17.18
C CYS A 275 -23.35 4.46 18.34
N PRO A 276 -22.97 5.24 19.37
CA PRO A 276 -23.85 5.52 20.50
C PRO A 276 -25.12 6.31 20.11
N GLY A 277 -25.09 7.11 19.04
CA GLY A 277 -26.26 7.85 18.56
C GLY A 277 -27.16 7.07 17.60
N CYS A 278 -26.66 6.68 16.43
CA CYS A 278 -27.49 5.98 15.42
C CYS A 278 -27.56 4.46 15.55
N GLN A 279 -26.76 3.85 16.44
CA GLN A 279 -26.71 2.40 16.64
C GLN A 279 -26.41 1.61 15.35
N MET A 280 -25.75 2.23 14.36
CA MET A 280 -25.20 1.51 13.21
C MET A 280 -23.79 1.01 13.54
N GLU A 281 -23.43 -0.15 13.01
CA GLU A 281 -22.07 -0.67 13.10
C GLU A 281 -21.13 0.22 12.28
N ILE A 282 -20.04 0.67 12.91
CA ILE A 282 -19.04 1.53 12.30
C ILE A 282 -17.64 0.95 12.53
N ARG A 283 -16.76 1.06 11.54
CA ARG A 283 -15.37 0.58 11.64
C ARG A 283 -14.51 1.66 12.28
N TRP A 284 -13.65 1.25 13.21
CA TRP A 284 -12.70 2.16 13.87
C TRP A 284 -11.82 2.90 12.86
N ASN A 285 -11.34 2.18 11.84
CA ASN A 285 -10.50 2.73 10.79
C ASN A 285 -11.14 3.89 10.03
N ASP A 286 -12.43 3.80 9.69
CA ASP A 286 -13.11 4.86 8.93
C ASP A 286 -13.17 6.16 9.76
N VAL A 287 -13.43 6.01 11.05
CA VAL A 287 -13.45 7.11 12.02
C VAL A 287 -12.07 7.75 12.19
N VAL A 288 -11.03 6.96 12.44
CA VAL A 288 -9.68 7.51 12.68
C VAL A 288 -9.02 8.03 11.40
N LYS A 289 -9.42 7.53 10.22
CA LYS A 289 -8.93 8.02 8.92
C LYS A 289 -9.45 9.43 8.66
N GLU A 290 -10.75 9.67 8.83
CA GLU A 290 -11.33 11.03 8.78
C GLU A 290 -10.66 11.95 9.80
N LEU A 291 -10.60 11.55 11.07
CA LEU A 291 -9.96 12.34 12.13
C LEU A 291 -8.52 12.70 11.77
N SER A 292 -7.75 11.74 11.23
CA SER A 292 -6.37 11.99 10.83
C SER A 292 -6.25 13.00 9.68
N LEU A 293 -7.17 12.96 8.71
CA LEU A 293 -7.21 13.88 7.59
C LEU A 293 -7.58 15.30 8.03
N ARG A 294 -8.58 15.43 8.90
CA ARG A 294 -8.98 16.74 9.44
C ARG A 294 -7.91 17.37 10.34
N THR A 295 -7.21 16.56 11.12
CA THR A 295 -6.18 17.07 12.07
C THR A 295 -4.82 17.33 11.43
N ARG A 296 -4.41 16.49 10.47
CA ARG A 296 -3.04 16.48 9.93
C ARG A 296 -2.96 16.52 8.40
N GLY A 297 -4.10 16.45 7.72
CA GLY A 297 -4.20 16.30 6.27
C GLY A 297 -4.88 17.47 5.57
N GLN A 298 -4.84 18.68 6.13
CA GLN A 298 -5.58 19.85 5.62
C GLN A 298 -5.37 20.07 4.11
N LYS A 299 -4.12 19.96 3.62
CA LYS A 299 -3.80 20.05 2.18
C LYS A 299 -4.55 19.01 1.33
N PHE A 300 -4.69 17.79 1.83
CA PHE A 300 -5.43 16.73 1.15
C PHE A 300 -6.93 17.00 1.18
N VAL A 301 -7.46 17.48 2.31
CA VAL A 301 -8.87 17.83 2.48
C VAL A 301 -9.26 18.96 1.52
N GLU A 302 -8.48 20.05 1.49
CA GLU A 302 -8.71 21.16 0.56
C GLU A 302 -8.73 20.72 -0.91
N LYS A 303 -7.80 19.83 -1.32
CA LYS A 303 -7.77 19.29 -2.68
C LYS A 303 -8.99 18.42 -2.98
N LEU A 304 -9.41 17.59 -2.02
CA LEU A 304 -10.52 16.64 -2.18
C LEU A 304 -11.90 17.34 -2.22
N LEU A 305 -12.05 18.43 -1.47
CA LEU A 305 -13.32 19.17 -1.34
C LEU A 305 -13.50 20.27 -2.39
N LYS A 306 -12.44 20.64 -3.15
CA LYS A 306 -12.56 21.60 -4.26
C LYS A 306 -13.59 21.10 -5.31
N PRO A 307 -14.53 21.96 -5.74
CA PRO A 307 -15.47 21.58 -6.79
C PRO A 307 -14.71 21.33 -8.10
N LYS A 308 -15.01 20.22 -8.79
CA LYS A 308 -14.43 19.92 -10.11
C LYS A 308 -14.81 21.06 -11.07
N ARG A 309 -13.83 21.79 -11.62
CA ARG A 309 -14.06 22.76 -12.69
C ARG A 309 -14.67 22.01 -13.89
N ALA A 310 -15.85 22.43 -14.34
CA ALA A 310 -16.47 21.89 -15.54
C ALA A 310 -15.60 22.22 -16.76
N LYS A 311 -15.19 21.21 -17.55
CA LYS A 311 -14.56 21.42 -18.86
C LYS A 311 -15.57 22.17 -19.75
N LYS A 312 -15.28 23.43 -20.09
CA LYS A 312 -16.04 24.17 -21.12
C LYS A 312 -15.84 23.44 -22.47
N GLY A 313 -16.93 22.92 -23.04
CA GLY A 313 -16.91 22.34 -24.38
C GLY A 313 -16.51 23.39 -25.43
N LYS A 314 -15.57 23.03 -26.32
CA LYS A 314 -15.21 23.82 -27.51
C LYS A 314 -16.42 23.86 -28.46
N GLY A 315 -17.14 24.98 -28.52
CA GLY A 315 -18.16 25.25 -29.54
C GLY A 315 -17.52 25.63 -30.90
N PRO A 316 -18.26 25.52 -32.03
CA PRO A 316 -17.68 25.65 -33.36
C PRO A 316 -17.40 27.12 -33.70
N ALA A 317 -16.18 27.38 -34.19
CA ALA A 317 -15.74 28.71 -34.62
C ALA A 317 -16.45 29.13 -35.92
N THR A 318 -17.12 30.28 -35.88
CA THR A 318 -17.57 31.00 -37.09
C THR A 318 -16.61 32.17 -37.32
N SER A 319 -16.10 32.27 -38.54
CA SER A 319 -15.05 33.19 -38.97
C SER A 319 -15.60 34.59 -39.24
N GLN A 320 -14.93 35.66 -38.81
CA GLN A 320 -14.57 36.84 -39.64
C GLN A 320 -13.81 37.95 -38.85
N ALA A 321 -12.56 38.17 -39.28
CA ALA A 321 -11.73 39.37 -39.45
C ALA A 321 -11.78 40.64 -38.53
N ILE A 322 -10.60 40.88 -37.91
CA ILE A 322 -9.75 42.11 -37.84
C ILE A 322 -10.25 43.34 -37.06
N VAL A 323 -9.58 43.68 -35.94
CA VAL A 323 -8.60 44.79 -35.79
C VAL A 323 -7.82 44.63 -34.46
N GLU A 324 -6.57 45.10 -34.50
CA GLU A 324 -5.47 45.03 -33.51
C GLU A 324 -5.74 45.84 -32.24
N ASP A 325 -5.28 45.35 -31.08
CA ASP A 325 -4.52 46.16 -30.10
C ASP A 325 -3.83 45.24 -29.07
N GLU A 326 -2.66 45.71 -28.64
CA GLU A 326 -1.57 45.02 -27.96
C GLU A 326 -1.84 44.73 -26.46
N ASP A 327 -0.99 43.87 -25.88
CA ASP A 327 -0.81 43.56 -24.46
C ASP A 327 -1.65 42.41 -23.87
N ASP A 328 -1.16 41.16 -23.95
CA ASP A 328 -1.17 40.25 -22.81
C ASP A 328 -0.11 39.14 -22.95
N GLU A 329 0.61 38.88 -21.88
CA GLU A 329 1.77 37.99 -21.80
C GLU A 329 1.36 36.52 -22.05
N GLY A 330 1.93 35.91 -23.09
CA GLY A 330 1.66 34.53 -23.45
C GLY A 330 2.33 33.53 -22.52
N GLU A 331 1.57 32.94 -21.60
CA GLU A 331 1.86 31.60 -21.07
C GLU A 331 1.06 30.57 -21.87
N ALA A 332 1.78 29.80 -22.69
CA ALA A 332 1.24 28.64 -23.38
C ALA A 332 1.00 27.52 -22.35
N GLU A 333 -0.26 27.31 -21.97
CA GLU A 333 -0.68 26.12 -21.23
C GLU A 333 -0.50 24.89 -22.13
N GLU A 334 0.58 24.13 -21.90
CA GLU A 334 0.68 22.76 -22.38
C GLU A 334 -0.40 21.92 -21.68
N GLU A 335 -1.36 21.41 -22.46
CA GLU A 335 -2.32 20.38 -22.06
C GLU A 335 -1.55 19.10 -21.64
N GLN A 336 -1.09 19.02 -20.39
CA GLN A 336 -0.68 17.77 -19.78
C GLN A 336 -1.91 17.06 -19.23
N GLU A 337 -2.20 15.90 -19.82
CA GLU A 337 -3.04 14.87 -19.23
C GLU A 337 -2.61 14.64 -17.78
N LEU A 338 -3.48 15.03 -16.84
CA LEU A 338 -3.30 14.82 -15.41
C LEU A 338 -3.41 13.32 -15.08
N GLU A 339 -2.40 12.55 -15.47
CA GLU A 339 -2.00 11.35 -14.73
C GLU A 339 -1.32 11.81 -13.43
N ASP A 340 -1.64 11.13 -12.33
CA ASP A 340 -1.28 11.48 -10.95
C ASP A 340 0.23 11.65 -10.70
N ASP A 341 0.74 12.85 -10.96
CA ASP A 341 2.11 13.27 -10.63
C ASP A 341 2.18 13.99 -9.27
N PHE A 342 1.40 13.54 -8.28
CA PHE A 342 1.67 13.90 -6.88
C PHE A 342 2.47 12.77 -6.22
N ASP A 343 3.78 12.83 -6.41
CA ASP A 343 4.70 11.80 -5.98
C ASP A 343 4.85 11.81 -4.45
N ALA A 344 4.03 10.99 -3.78
CA ALA A 344 4.20 10.71 -2.36
C ALA A 344 5.58 10.11 -2.04
N ASP A 345 6.28 9.54 -3.05
CA ASP A 345 7.65 9.04 -2.90
C ASP A 345 8.68 10.19 -2.82
N GLU A 346 8.49 11.34 -3.47
CA GLU A 346 9.47 12.44 -3.50
C GLU A 346 9.54 13.21 -2.17
N PHE A 347 8.41 13.39 -1.49
CA PHE A 347 8.35 13.98 -0.13
C PHE A 347 8.68 12.96 0.99
N LEU A 348 8.88 11.67 0.65
CA LEU A 348 9.30 10.63 1.61
C LEU A 348 10.82 10.51 1.73
N ILE A 349 11.57 10.94 0.71
CA ILE A 349 13.04 10.80 0.68
C ILE A 349 13.75 11.99 1.34
N GLN A 350 13.15 13.19 1.38
CA GLN A 350 13.85 14.41 1.77
C GLN A 350 13.99 14.65 3.29
N ASP A 351 13.20 14.00 4.16
CA ASP A 351 13.15 14.32 5.60
C ASP A 351 13.59 13.18 6.54
N ILE A 352 14.43 12.25 6.10
CA ILE A 352 15.11 11.33 7.03
C ILE A 352 16.37 12.03 7.53
N ASP A 353 16.19 12.96 8.48
CA ASP A 353 17.29 13.39 9.34
C ASP A 353 17.77 12.17 10.14
N ARG A 354 19.04 11.82 9.89
CA ARG A 354 19.72 10.63 10.38
C ARG A 354 20.09 10.82 11.85
N GLU A 355 19.11 10.75 12.75
CA GLU A 355 19.40 10.61 14.18
C GLU A 355 19.80 9.15 14.48
N GLU A 356 20.98 9.01 15.09
CA GLU A 356 21.61 7.75 15.52
C GLU A 356 20.73 6.99 16.52
N ASN A 357 19.79 6.21 16.01
CA ASN A 357 19.19 5.12 16.76
C ASN A 357 19.87 3.82 16.31
N GLY A 358 20.55 3.15 17.24
CA GLY A 358 21.34 1.93 17.06
C GLY A 358 20.55 0.71 16.58
N PHE A 359 20.06 0.78 15.34
CA PHE A 359 19.39 -0.26 14.59
C PHE A 359 19.98 -0.29 13.16
N MET A 360 21.31 -0.41 13.07
CA MET A 360 22.04 -0.39 11.80
C MET A 360 23.04 -1.55 11.74
N ASP A 361 22.53 -2.78 11.65
CA ASP A 361 23.40 -3.94 11.38
C ASP A 361 22.70 -5.12 10.67
N TYR A 362 21.65 -4.85 9.89
CA TYR A 362 20.83 -5.90 9.26
C TYR A 362 20.68 -5.82 7.73
N LEU A 363 21.50 -5.00 7.05
CA LEU A 363 21.56 -4.98 5.59
C LEU A 363 22.98 -5.32 5.15
N ASP A 364 23.18 -6.58 4.80
CA ASP A 364 24.47 -7.17 4.40
C ASP A 364 24.43 -7.43 2.86
N PRO A 365 25.37 -6.91 2.05
CA PRO A 365 25.39 -7.03 0.58
C PRO A 365 25.37 -8.47 0.04
N ASP A 366 25.65 -9.45 0.92
CA ASP A 366 25.60 -10.88 0.63
C ASP A 366 24.16 -11.44 0.42
N ASP A 367 23.11 -10.61 0.55
CA ASP A 367 21.74 -10.94 0.11
C ASP A 367 21.55 -10.83 -1.42
N SER A 368 22.58 -10.42 -2.16
CA SER A 368 22.63 -10.47 -3.63
C SER A 368 22.86 -11.90 -4.17
N ASP A 369 21.92 -12.81 -3.89
CA ASP A 369 21.92 -14.15 -4.51
C ASP A 369 21.52 -14.05 -6.01
N ALA A 370 22.41 -13.50 -6.83
CA ALA A 370 22.33 -13.54 -8.28
C ALA A 370 22.77 -14.90 -8.87
N LEU A 371 23.24 -15.85 -8.06
CA LEU A 371 23.81 -17.10 -8.54
C LEU A 371 22.85 -18.29 -8.32
N SER A 372 22.05 -18.58 -9.35
CA SER A 372 21.56 -19.94 -9.57
C SER A 372 22.61 -20.70 -10.39
N ASN A 373 23.38 -21.57 -9.75
CA ASN A 373 24.25 -22.54 -10.43
C ASN A 373 23.39 -23.48 -11.29
N ILE A 374 23.66 -23.50 -12.59
CA ILE A 374 23.14 -24.48 -13.55
C ILE A 374 24.10 -25.66 -13.58
N SER A 375 23.54 -26.87 -13.54
CA SER A 375 24.21 -28.14 -13.77
C SER A 375 24.91 -28.15 -15.13
N MET A 376 26.23 -28.30 -15.17
CA MET A 376 26.98 -28.47 -16.41
C MET A 376 27.09 -29.97 -16.73
N GLU A 377 26.41 -30.41 -17.78
CA GLU A 377 26.87 -31.54 -18.58
C GLU A 377 27.54 -31.05 -19.87
N SER A 378 28.58 -31.78 -20.24
CA SER A 378 29.64 -31.46 -21.18
C SER A 378 29.20 -31.49 -22.64
N SER A 379 29.65 -30.51 -23.46
CA SER A 379 30.22 -30.81 -24.78
C SER A 379 31.14 -29.69 -25.30
N LYS A 380 32.11 -30.11 -26.11
CA LYS A 380 33.35 -29.44 -26.54
C LYS A 380 33.19 -28.31 -27.58
N SER A 381 34.08 -27.32 -27.45
CA SER A 381 34.90 -26.65 -28.49
C SER A 381 34.23 -25.90 -29.67
N LEU A 382 34.51 -24.59 -29.80
CA LEU A 382 35.37 -24.00 -30.87
C LEU A 382 35.35 -22.46 -30.89
N LYS A 383 36.56 -21.88 -30.83
CA LYS A 383 37.11 -20.68 -31.50
C LYS A 383 36.42 -19.29 -31.37
N ARG A 384 37.18 -18.39 -30.74
CA ARG A 384 37.15 -16.90 -30.80
C ARG A 384 37.23 -16.34 -32.24
N LYS A 385 36.43 -15.32 -32.55
CA LYS A 385 36.78 -14.20 -33.45
C LYS A 385 36.02 -12.93 -33.03
N LYS A 386 36.73 -11.79 -32.97
CA LYS A 386 36.25 -10.41 -32.70
C LYS A 386 35.89 -9.71 -34.03
N THR A 387 34.86 -8.85 -34.02
CA THR A 387 34.75 -7.52 -34.72
C THR A 387 33.34 -6.92 -34.46
N ILE A 388 33.22 -5.84 -33.66
CA ILE A 388 33.00 -4.40 -33.99
C ILE A 388 31.63 -4.06 -34.62
N GLY A 389 30.87 -3.16 -33.98
CA GLY A 389 29.81 -2.33 -34.58
C GLY A 389 28.73 -1.87 -33.59
N PRO A 390 28.46 -0.56 -33.40
CA PRO A 390 27.62 -0.03 -32.34
C PRO A 390 26.13 -0.03 -32.71
N PHE A 391 25.26 -0.39 -31.77
CA PHE A 391 23.82 -0.15 -31.90
C PHE A 391 23.33 0.58 -30.66
N ILE A 392 22.93 1.83 -30.87
CA ILE A 392 22.27 2.70 -29.90
C ILE A 392 20.89 2.12 -29.59
N LYS A 393 20.56 2.01 -28.30
CA LYS A 393 19.21 1.76 -27.77
C LYS A 393 18.94 2.71 -26.60
N PRO A 394 17.68 3.10 -26.36
CA PRO A 394 17.32 4.17 -25.44
C PRO A 394 17.53 3.72 -23.99
N LYS A 395 18.26 4.54 -23.21
CA LYS A 395 18.44 4.33 -21.78
C LYS A 395 17.20 4.83 -21.02
N LEU A 396 16.40 3.90 -20.52
CA LEU A 396 15.58 4.12 -19.33
C LEU A 396 15.88 2.98 -18.35
N ILE A 397 17.00 3.08 -17.64
CA ILE A 397 17.35 2.18 -16.52
C ILE A 397 17.92 3.06 -15.41
N THR A 398 17.04 3.52 -14.52
CA THR A 398 17.40 3.74 -13.12
C THR A 398 16.75 2.59 -12.37
N VAL A 399 17.56 1.58 -12.08
CA VAL A 399 17.26 0.55 -11.08
C VAL A 399 17.64 1.20 -9.76
N ILE A 400 16.74 1.16 -8.78
CA ILE A 400 17.07 1.62 -7.43
C ILE A 400 17.95 0.54 -6.83
N GLU A 401 19.22 0.86 -6.63
CA GLU A 401 20.14 0.11 -5.78
C GLU A 401 19.78 0.46 -4.33
N ASP A 402 19.47 -0.54 -3.52
CA ASP A 402 19.35 -0.37 -2.08
C ASP A 402 20.78 -0.18 -1.52
N SER A 403 21.25 1.08 -1.53
CA SER A 403 22.36 1.64 -0.74
C SER A 403 23.70 0.87 -0.76
N ASP A 404 24.54 1.12 -1.77
CA ASP A 404 25.98 0.81 -1.73
C ASP A 404 26.77 2.07 -1.35
N LEU A 405 27.41 2.06 -0.18
CA LEU A 405 28.51 2.98 0.18
C LEU A 405 29.82 2.21 -0.01
N ASP A 406 30.54 2.51 -1.09
CA ASP A 406 31.91 2.05 -1.29
C ASP A 406 32.87 2.81 -0.35
N GLU A 407 33.56 2.05 0.50
CA GLU A 407 34.74 2.48 1.25
C GLU A 407 35.91 2.69 0.27
N GLY A 408 36.43 3.91 0.24
CA GLY A 408 37.77 4.18 -0.29
C GLY A 408 38.82 4.07 0.82
N GLU A 409 39.43 2.90 0.96
CA GLU A 409 40.86 2.79 1.32
C GLU A 409 41.68 3.39 0.15
N GLU A 410 42.78 4.13 0.30
CA GLU A 410 43.85 3.98 1.28
C GLU A 410 44.90 5.12 1.10
N LEU A 411 45.75 5.29 2.12
CA LEU A 411 47.17 5.70 2.13
C LEU A 411 47.58 7.01 2.83
N ALA A 412 48.56 6.79 3.72
CA ALA A 412 49.58 7.72 4.17
C ALA A 412 50.43 8.28 3.02
#